data_AF-A0A849WP45-F1
#
_entry.id   AF-A0A849WP45-F1
#
_cell.length_a   1.000
_cell.length_b   1.000
_cell.length_c   1.000
_cell.angle_alpha   90.00
_cell.angle_beta   90.00
_cell.angle_gamma   90.00
#
_symmetry.space_group_name_H-M   'P 1'
#
loop_
_entity.id
_entity.type
_entity.pdbx_description
1 polymer ?
#
loop_
_entity_poly.entity_id
_entity_poly.type
_entity_poly.pdbx_seq_one_letter_code
_entity_poly.pdbx_strand_id
1 'polypeptide(L)'
;MLANQKIDQEIMITIIYVIIDTICKSLIKTPKQEQKLTDAEVITIAICSALYFQSEHKKALYWLEKAGYFPRMISLSRFNRRIHKNNGLYGKNNS
;
A
#
# COMPACT_ATOMS: atom_id res chain seq x y z
N MET A 1 2.34 14.59 22.58
CA MET A 1 2.62 14.95 21.17
C MET A 1 2.77 13.72 20.28
N LEU A 2 3.63 12.74 20.61
CA LEU A 2 3.81 11.52 19.82
C LEU A 2 2.56 10.61 19.72
N ALA A 3 1.76 10.53 20.79
CA ALA A 3 0.53 9.72 20.79
C ALA A 3 -0.53 10.27 19.80
N ASN A 4 -0.68 11.60 19.74
CA ASN A 4 -1.62 12.24 18.80
C ASN A 4 -1.18 12.00 17.36
N GLN A 5 0.11 12.17 17.05
CA GLN A 5 0.65 11.88 15.73
C GLN A 5 0.44 10.42 15.30
N LYS A 6 0.57 9.46 16.23
CA LYS A 6 0.31 8.06 15.94
C LYS A 6 -1.17 7.81 15.62
N ILE A 7 -2.08 8.36 16.42
CA ILE A 7 -3.53 8.28 16.19
C ILE A 7 -3.89 8.88 14.82
N ASP A 8 -3.31 10.03 14.48
CA ASP A 8 -3.52 10.69 13.18
C ASP A 8 -3.06 9.80 12.01
N GLN A 9 -1.93 9.08 12.16
CA GLN A 9 -1.44 8.15 11.15
C GLN A 9 -2.35 6.93 10.96
N GLU A 10 -2.83 6.32 12.04
CA GLU A 10 -3.72 5.16 11.99
C GLU A 10 -5.07 5.52 11.30
N ILE A 11 -5.59 6.71 11.60
CA ILE A 11 -6.78 7.26 10.94
C ILE A 11 -6.50 7.45 9.45
N MET A 12 -5.37 8.06 9.09
CA MET A 12 -5.02 8.31 7.69
C MET A 12 -4.84 7.03 6.87
N ILE A 13 -4.17 6.00 7.42
CA ILE A 13 -4.05 4.68 6.76
C ILE A 13 -5.43 4.10 6.47
N THR A 14 -6.33 4.16 7.47
CA THR A 14 -7.70 3.65 7.33
C THR A 14 -8.47 4.40 6.26
N ILE A 15 -8.40 5.74 6.26
CA ILE A 15 -9.05 6.60 5.25
C ILE A 15 -8.52 6.26 3.85
N ILE A 16 -7.20 6.20 3.67
CA ILE A 16 -6.59 5.85 2.39
C ILE A 16 -7.08 4.49 1.94
N TYR A 17 -7.04 3.47 2.80
CA TYR A 17 -7.50 2.13 2.46
C TYR A 17 -8.96 2.11 2.02
N VAL A 18 -9.87 2.75 2.78
CA VAL A 18 -11.30 2.79 2.46
C VAL A 18 -11.55 3.46 1.11
N ILE A 19 -10.91 4.60 0.85
CA ILE A 19 -11.03 5.31 -0.44
C ILE A 19 -10.54 4.43 -1.57
N ILE A 20 -9.34 3.86 -1.44
CA ILE A 20 -8.74 3.04 -2.49
C ILE A 20 -9.53 1.75 -2.73
N ASP A 21 -9.99 1.08 -1.68
CA ASP A 21 -10.82 -0.13 -1.80
C ASP A 21 -12.16 0.18 -2.47
N THR A 22 -12.77 1.33 -2.18
CA THR A 22 -13.99 1.79 -2.86
C THR A 22 -13.75 2.02 -4.35
N ILE A 23 -12.64 2.66 -4.71
CA ILE A 23 -12.24 2.88 -6.11
C ILE A 23 -11.92 1.55 -6.80
N CYS A 24 -11.20 0.65 -6.13
CA CYS A 24 -10.89 -0.67 -6.67
C CYS A 24 -12.17 -1.48 -6.92
N LYS A 25 -13.13 -1.48 -5.98
CA LYS A 25 -14.42 -2.17 -6.15
C LYS A 25 -15.27 -1.59 -7.28
N SER A 26 -15.20 -0.29 -7.53
CA SER A 26 -15.94 0.34 -8.63
C SER A 26 -15.30 0.11 -10.01
N LEU A 27 -13.96 0.02 -10.07
CA LEU A 27 -13.23 -0.12 -11.34
C LEU A 27 -12.89 -1.58 -11.70
N ILE A 28 -12.72 -2.47 -10.72
CA ILE A 28 -12.27 -3.85 -10.93
C ILE A 28 -13.48 -4.78 -10.95
N LYS A 29 -13.92 -5.15 -12.17
CA LYS A 29 -15.06 -6.07 -12.38
C LYS A 29 -14.85 -7.49 -11.84
N THR A 30 -13.60 -7.92 -11.67
CA THR A 30 -13.27 -9.28 -11.20
C THR A 30 -12.02 -9.23 -10.30
N PRO A 31 -12.19 -9.13 -8.96
CA PRO A 31 -11.06 -9.17 -8.04
C PRO A 31 -10.38 -10.53 -8.10
N LYS A 32 -9.05 -10.55 -8.20
CA LYS A 32 -8.29 -11.81 -8.19
C LYS A 32 -8.27 -12.38 -6.78
N GLN A 33 -9.07 -13.42 -6.54
CA GLN A 33 -9.27 -14.07 -5.24
C GLN A 33 -8.01 -14.76 -4.68
N GLU A 34 -7.02 -15.09 -5.49
CA GLU A 34 -5.83 -15.84 -5.05
C GLU A 34 -4.63 -14.97 -4.63
N GLN A 35 -4.81 -13.65 -4.55
CA GLN A 35 -3.73 -12.73 -4.26
C GLN A 35 -3.50 -12.57 -2.75
N LYS A 36 -2.25 -12.72 -2.28
CA LYS A 36 -1.86 -12.48 -0.86
C LYS A 36 -2.13 -11.05 -0.36
N LEU A 37 -2.11 -10.08 -1.27
CA LEU A 37 -2.59 -8.72 -1.06
C LEU A 37 -3.46 -8.36 -2.26
N THR A 38 -4.61 -7.78 -1.99
CA THR A 38 -5.50 -7.14 -2.96
C THR A 38 -4.83 -5.94 -3.62
N ASP A 39 -5.38 -5.51 -4.75
CA ASP A 39 -4.85 -4.33 -5.45
C ASP A 39 -5.00 -3.06 -4.59
N ALA A 40 -6.07 -2.98 -3.77
CA ALA A 40 -6.28 -1.88 -2.84
C ALA A 40 -5.21 -1.82 -1.73
N GLU A 41 -4.84 -2.96 -1.15
CA GLU A 41 -3.76 -3.02 -0.15
C GLU A 41 -2.42 -2.63 -0.76
N VAL A 42 -2.12 -3.10 -1.98
CA VAL A 42 -0.87 -2.76 -2.69
C VAL A 42 -0.76 -1.25 -2.94
N ILE A 43 -1.85 -0.63 -3.42
CA ILE A 43 -1.89 0.82 -3.66
C ILE A 43 -1.79 1.60 -2.34
N THR A 44 -2.47 1.14 -1.28
CA THR A 44 -2.40 1.77 0.05
C THR A 44 -0.97 1.78 0.60
N ILE A 45 -0.25 0.66 0.48
CA ILE A 45 1.17 0.57 0.89
C ILE A 45 2.03 1.54 0.08
N ALA A 46 1.80 1.66 -1.23
CA ALA A 46 2.54 2.59 -2.08
C ALA A 46 2.31 4.05 -1.65
N ILE A 47 1.07 4.44 -1.40
CA ILE A 47 0.73 5.80 -0.91
C ILE A 47 1.36 6.06 0.45
N CYS A 48 1.23 5.13 1.40
CA CYS A 48 1.86 5.25 2.72
C CYS A 48 3.38 5.40 2.62
N SER A 49 4.02 4.69 1.69
CA SER A 49 5.46 4.83 1.45
C SER A 49 5.84 6.22 0.95
N ALA A 50 5.04 6.80 0.05
CA ALA A 50 5.26 8.15 -0.46
C ALA A 50 5.05 9.21 0.64
N LEU A 51 4.00 9.07 1.45
CA LEU A 51 3.64 10.03 2.49
C LEU A 51 4.58 10.03 3.70
N TYR A 52 5.04 8.86 4.14
CA TYR A 52 5.74 8.73 5.42
C TYR A 52 7.21 8.32 5.29
N PHE A 53 7.64 7.81 4.14
CA PHE A 53 8.96 7.18 3.98
C PHE A 53 9.71 7.60 2.72
N GLN A 54 9.35 8.72 2.08
CA GLN A 54 10.02 9.20 0.85
C GLN A 54 10.04 8.12 -0.26
N SER A 55 8.96 7.35 -0.39
CA SER A 55 8.82 6.21 -1.29
C SER A 55 9.73 5.01 -0.98
N GLU A 56 10.31 4.92 0.22
CA GLU A 56 10.99 3.70 0.67
C GLU A 56 10.00 2.59 1.04
N HIS A 57 9.61 1.80 0.04
CA HIS A 57 8.64 0.71 0.21
C HIS A 57 9.04 -0.32 1.27
N LYS A 58 10.34 -0.57 1.48
CA LYS A 58 10.83 -1.49 2.52
C LYS A 58 10.42 -1.03 3.93
N LYS A 59 10.57 0.27 4.21
CA LYS A 59 10.20 0.86 5.51
C LYS A 59 8.68 0.84 5.70
N ALA A 60 7.94 1.17 4.65
CA ALA A 60 6.47 1.13 4.68
C ALA A 60 5.93 -0.28 4.92
N LEU A 61 6.43 -1.28 4.20
CA LEU A 61 6.05 -2.69 4.38
C LEU A 61 6.32 -3.15 5.82
N TYR A 62 7.52 -2.88 6.34
CA TYR A 62 7.88 -3.23 7.71
C TYR A 62 6.98 -2.54 8.74
N TRP A 63 6.73 -1.24 8.56
CA TRP A 63 5.89 -0.46 9.47
C TRP A 63 4.44 -0.97 9.50
N LEU A 64 3.83 -1.20 8.34
CA LEU A 64 2.46 -1.69 8.22
C LEU A 64 2.30 -3.13 8.71
N GLU A 65 3.31 -3.97 8.52
CA GLU A 65 3.36 -5.32 9.08
C GLU A 65 3.41 -5.28 10.61
N LYS A 66 4.28 -4.44 11.19
CA LYS A 66 4.39 -4.28 12.64
C LYS A 66 3.14 -3.66 13.28
N ALA A 67 2.41 -2.83 12.54
CA ALA A 67 1.15 -2.25 12.97
C ALA A 67 -0.05 -3.19 12.77
N GLY A 68 0.10 -4.31 12.05
CA GLY A 68 -0.94 -5.33 11.89
C GLY A 68 -1.98 -5.04 10.81
N TYR A 69 -1.78 -4.03 9.95
CA TYR A 69 -2.79 -3.61 8.96
C TYR A 69 -2.99 -4.61 7.80
N PHE A 70 -1.97 -5.42 7.47
CA PHE A 70 -2.05 -6.39 6.37
C PHE A 70 -1.44 -7.75 6.79
N PRO A 71 -2.25 -8.70 7.30
CA PRO A 71 -1.75 -9.91 7.97
C PRO A 71 -1.03 -10.90 7.04
N ARG A 72 -1.24 -10.79 5.72
CA ARG A 72 -0.57 -11.62 4.69
C ARG A 72 0.44 -10.80 3.88
N MET A 73 1.33 -10.10 4.58
CA MET A 73 2.34 -9.25 3.97
C MET A 73 3.22 -10.02 2.96
N ILE A 74 3.66 -9.33 1.91
CA ILE A 74 4.55 -9.88 0.88
C ILE A 74 5.94 -9.27 0.99
N SER A 75 6.96 -9.99 0.50
CA SER A 75 8.32 -9.46 0.47
C SER A 75 8.44 -8.26 -0.48
N LEU A 76 9.43 -7.40 -0.24
CA LEU A 76 9.74 -6.23 -1.09
C LEU A 76 9.84 -6.60 -2.58
N SER A 77 10.50 -7.71 -2.91
CA SER A 77 10.62 -8.19 -4.30
C SER A 77 9.24 -8.51 -4.92
N ARG A 78 8.35 -9.16 -4.16
CA ARG A 78 7.00 -9.49 -4.63
C ARG A 78 6.14 -8.23 -4.77
N PHE A 79 6.31 -7.27 -3.86
CA PHE A 79 5.66 -5.96 -3.92
C PHE A 79 6.10 -5.18 -5.15
N ASN A 80 7.41 -5.00 -5.35
CA ASN A 80 7.95 -4.31 -6.51
C ASN A 80 7.47 -4.94 -7.81
N ARG A 81 7.45 -6.27 -7.90
CA ARG A 81 6.90 -6.95 -9.08
C ARG A 81 5.43 -6.64 -9.32
N ARG A 82 4.61 -6.42 -8.28
CA ARG A 82 3.21 -5.99 -8.46
C ARG A 82 3.09 -4.56 -8.95
N ILE A 83 3.88 -3.65 -8.37
CA ILE A 83 3.94 -2.25 -8.81
C ILE A 83 4.40 -2.17 -10.27
N HIS A 84 5.45 -2.92 -10.64
CA HIS A 84 5.95 -2.93 -12.02
C HIS A 84 5.06 -3.70 -13.00
N LYS A 85 4.39 -4.77 -12.57
CA LYS A 85 3.41 -5.47 -13.40
C LYS A 85 2.23 -4.56 -13.77
N ASN A 86 1.90 -3.62 -12.88
CA ASN A 86 0.98 -2.53 -13.13
C ASN A 86 1.78 -1.32 -13.67
N ASN A 87 2.31 -1.44 -14.89
CA ASN A 87 3.23 -0.51 -15.60
C ASN A 87 2.78 0.99 -15.70
N GLY A 88 1.79 1.44 -14.92
CA GLY A 88 1.28 2.81 -14.87
C GLY A 88 1.44 3.55 -13.53
N LEU A 89 1.99 2.95 -12.46
CA LEU A 89 2.13 3.66 -11.16
C LEU A 89 3.50 4.32 -10.93
N TYR A 90 4.56 3.86 -11.61
CA TYR A 90 5.87 4.51 -11.57
C TYR A 90 6.36 4.70 -13.00
N GLY A 91 6.35 5.95 -13.45
CA GLY A 91 7.10 6.35 -14.63
C GLY A 91 8.55 5.89 -14.48
N LYS A 92 9.04 5.16 -15.48
CA LYS A 92 10.45 4.89 -15.70
C LYS A 92 11.21 6.22 -15.57
N ASN A 93 12.01 6.37 -14.53
CA ASN A 93 13.10 7.34 -14.53
C ASN A 93 14.36 6.66 -14.02
N ASN A 94 15.42 6.85 -14.82
CA ASN A 94 16.84 6.63 -14.56
C ASN A 94 17.42 5.31 -15.12
N SER A 95 17.73 5.39 -16.42
CA SER A 95 19.01 4.92 -16.98
C SER A 95 20.16 5.74 -16.43
#